data_AF-A0A816GXM6-F1
#
_entry.id   AF-A0A816GXM6-F1
#
_cell.length_a   1.000
_cell.length_b   1.000
_cell.length_c   1.000
_cell.angle_alpha   90.00
_cell.angle_beta   90.00
_cell.angle_gamma   90.00
#
_symmetry.space_group_name_H-M   'P 1'
#
loop_
_entity.id
_entity.type
_entity.pdbx_description
1 polymer ?
#
loop_
_entity_poly.entity_id
_entity_poly.type
_entity_poly.pdbx_seq_one_letter_code
_entity_poly.pdbx_strand_id
1 'polypeptide(L)'
;MNDSEFISEDWRIGIANGLVSNLSIYSQKDYRRFISAHIQYLQGLCRLSQQSVNNAVNESLTSLLVTIELLSEQNLYDYVNNSIEQSKSNAPILFSRLLFITRTVNHGNAFISTYGSNFEYTSLLTEDMISYAYTEGMIYDNECSCGLYSNCTTQATFVDENSLEMVPVKGLKMGCTPSESCRLSTLECFYDQSCLNLIQKYTNYHNSSIPLSTNSSRFPENTKIDELIKNLFNEQWFNQSNYS
;
A
#
# COMPACT_ATOMS: atom_id res chain seq x y z
N MET A 1 12.04 -3.99 2.94
CA MET A 1 11.01 -3.02 3.40
C MET A 1 10.59 -3.23 4.86
N ASN A 2 10.40 -4.47 5.33
CA ASN A 2 9.82 -4.79 6.65
C ASN A 2 10.58 -4.28 7.90
N ASP A 3 11.83 -3.83 7.75
CA ASP A 3 12.64 -3.21 8.82
C ASP A 3 13.17 -1.82 8.42
N SER A 4 12.49 -1.15 7.49
CA SER A 4 12.92 0.16 6.98
C SER A 4 12.48 1.32 7.89
N GLU A 5 13.31 2.37 7.98
CA GLU A 5 12.95 3.66 8.58
C GLU A 5 11.64 4.24 7.98
N PHE A 6 11.37 4.00 6.68
CA PHE A 6 10.20 4.52 5.97
C PHE A 6 8.86 3.89 6.40
N ILE A 7 8.90 2.84 7.21
CA ILE A 7 7.72 2.27 7.86
C ILE A 7 7.78 2.42 9.39
N SER A 8 8.75 3.18 9.91
CA SER A 8 8.79 3.51 11.33
C SER A 8 7.69 4.51 11.70
N GLU A 9 7.25 4.43 12.94
CA GLU A 9 6.26 5.37 13.47
C GLU A 9 6.82 6.80 13.54
N ASP A 10 8.12 6.95 13.83
CA ASP A 10 8.81 8.24 13.88
C ASP A 10 8.80 8.95 12.52
N TRP A 11 9.07 8.22 11.44
CA TRP A 11 9.03 8.79 10.10
C TRP A 11 7.61 9.20 9.70
N ARG A 12 6.60 8.36 10.00
CA ARG A 12 5.19 8.70 9.76
C ARG A 12 4.76 9.94 10.54
N ILE A 13 5.04 10.00 11.84
CA ILE A 13 4.70 11.13 12.70
C ILE A 13 5.44 12.38 12.23
N GLY A 14 6.72 12.26 11.87
CA GLY A 14 7.52 13.35 11.35
C GLY A 14 6.95 13.98 10.08
N ILE A 15 6.58 13.16 9.10
CA ILE A 15 5.92 13.63 7.87
C ILE A 15 4.57 14.28 8.22
N ALA A 16 3.76 13.64 9.07
CA ALA A 16 2.44 14.16 9.43
C ALA A 16 2.50 15.51 10.16
N ASN A 17 3.51 15.71 11.03
CA ASN A 17 3.69 16.96 11.78
C ASN A 17 4.16 18.12 10.91
N GLY A 18 4.91 17.86 9.85
CA GLY A 18 5.37 18.89 8.92
C GLY A 18 4.31 19.32 7.88
N LEU A 19 3.20 18.60 7.81
CA LEU A 19 2.04 18.91 6.98
C LEU A 19 0.99 19.69 7.77
N VAL A 20 0.23 20.53 7.07
CA VAL A 20 -0.88 21.25 7.69
C VAL A 20 -2.05 20.29 7.90
N SER A 21 -2.67 20.34 9.08
CA SER A 21 -3.80 19.47 9.45
C SER A 21 -5.05 19.69 8.58
N ASN A 22 -5.22 20.91 8.07
CA ASN A 22 -6.31 21.23 7.15
C ASN A 22 -5.94 20.93 5.69
N LEU A 23 -6.40 19.78 5.19
CA LEU A 23 -6.19 19.32 3.82
C LEU A 23 -6.79 20.24 2.74
N SER A 24 -7.69 21.18 3.10
CA SER A 24 -8.31 22.11 2.14
C SER A 24 -7.35 23.20 1.67
N ILE A 25 -6.21 23.38 2.35
CA ILE A 25 -5.18 24.35 1.97
C ILE A 25 -4.43 23.89 0.72
N TYR A 26 -4.29 22.58 0.56
CA TYR A 26 -3.64 21.98 -0.59
C TYR A 26 -4.62 21.80 -1.74
N SER A 27 -4.15 22.06 -2.96
CA SER A 27 -4.88 21.70 -4.19
C SER A 27 -5.26 20.22 -4.16
N GLN A 28 -6.41 19.87 -4.73
CA GLN A 28 -6.88 18.48 -4.74
C GLN A 28 -5.85 17.50 -5.33
N LYS A 29 -5.06 17.98 -6.30
CA LYS A 29 -4.01 17.22 -7.00
C LYS A 29 -2.66 17.20 -6.29
N ASP A 30 -2.55 17.82 -5.12
CA ASP A 30 -1.30 17.89 -4.37
C ASP A 30 -1.07 16.63 -3.54
N TYR A 31 0.09 16.00 -3.74
CA TYR A 31 0.45 14.77 -3.05
C TYR A 31 0.65 14.92 -1.53
N ARG A 32 0.84 16.14 -1.02
CA ARG A 32 0.82 16.44 0.42
C ARG A 32 -0.48 15.97 1.09
N ARG A 33 -1.58 15.90 0.35
CA ARG A 33 -2.87 15.36 0.86
C ARG A 33 -2.84 13.84 1.06
N PHE A 34 -1.95 13.12 0.37
CA PHE A 34 -1.96 11.66 0.28
C PHE A 34 -0.79 10.98 0.97
N ILE A 35 0.37 11.63 1.02
CA ILE A 35 1.62 10.97 1.40
C ILE A 35 1.53 10.30 2.78
N SER A 36 0.96 10.95 3.79
CA SER A 36 0.77 10.35 5.12
C SER A 36 -0.08 9.08 5.08
N ALA A 37 -1.11 9.06 4.24
CA ALA A 37 -2.00 7.91 4.07
C ALA A 37 -1.30 6.75 3.34
N HIS A 38 -0.46 7.06 2.35
CA HIS A 38 0.40 6.08 1.68
C HIS A 38 1.36 5.40 2.64
N ILE A 39 2.03 6.19 3.48
CA ILE A 39 2.98 5.70 4.47
C ILE A 39 2.26 4.79 5.48
N GLN A 40 1.13 5.26 6.02
CA GLN A 40 0.32 4.48 6.94
C GLN A 40 -0.18 3.16 6.31
N TYR A 41 -0.58 3.20 5.04
CA TYR A 41 -1.00 2.01 4.32
C TYR A 41 0.16 1.02 4.11
N LEU A 42 1.34 1.51 3.71
CA LEU A 42 2.55 0.68 3.57
C LEU A 42 2.95 0.02 4.89
N GLN A 43 2.94 0.76 6.00
CA GLN A 43 3.17 0.20 7.33
C GLN A 43 2.17 -0.91 7.67
N GLY A 44 0.88 -0.67 7.41
CA GLY A 44 -0.18 -1.65 7.59
C GLY A 44 0.07 -2.91 6.77
N LEU A 45 0.44 -2.76 5.50
CA LEU A 45 0.77 -3.87 4.61
C LEU A 45 1.97 -4.69 5.12
N CYS A 46 3.05 -4.04 5.54
CA CYS A 46 4.22 -4.73 6.09
C CYS A 46 3.86 -5.53 7.35
N ARG A 47 3.16 -4.89 8.30
CA ARG A 47 2.71 -5.55 9.54
C ARG A 47 1.80 -6.74 9.26
N LEU A 48 0.80 -6.56 8.39
CA LEU A 48 -0.13 -7.64 8.04
C LEU A 48 0.55 -8.75 7.26
N SER A 49 1.55 -8.44 6.44
CA SER A 49 2.34 -9.45 5.72
C SER A 49 3.14 -10.32 6.70
N GLN A 50 3.81 -9.72 7.68
CA GLN A 50 4.49 -10.44 8.76
C GLN A 50 3.51 -11.31 9.56
N GLN A 51 2.34 -10.76 9.91
CA GLN A 51 1.29 -11.52 10.60
C GLN A 51 0.79 -12.69 9.76
N SER A 52 0.62 -12.52 8.44
CA SER A 52 0.22 -13.59 7.53
C SER A 52 1.26 -14.71 7.47
N VAL A 53 2.56 -14.38 7.46
CA VAL A 53 3.64 -15.37 7.52
C VAL A 53 3.61 -16.11 8.86
N ASN A 54 3.53 -15.38 9.98
CA ASN A 54 3.52 -15.97 11.32
C ASN A 54 2.30 -16.89 11.53
N ASN A 55 1.13 -16.49 11.02
CA ASN A 55 -0.07 -17.33 11.06
C ASN A 55 0.12 -18.62 10.26
N ALA A 56 0.68 -18.54 9.04
CA ALA A 56 0.96 -19.72 8.23
C ALA A 56 1.97 -20.67 8.91
N VAL A 57 3.00 -20.13 9.57
CA VAL A 57 3.96 -20.92 10.35
C VAL A 57 3.26 -21.61 11.53
N ASN A 58 2.45 -20.87 12.30
CA ASN A 58 1.73 -21.40 13.45
C ASN A 58 0.72 -22.48 13.05
N GLU A 59 -0.01 -22.28 11.95
CA GLU A 59 -0.94 -23.26 11.39
C GLU A 59 -0.20 -24.55 10.98
N SER A 60 0.97 -24.43 10.34
CA SER A 60 1.80 -25.59 10.01
C SER A 60 2.30 -26.33 11.26
N LEU A 61 2.77 -25.62 12.28
CA LEU A 61 3.27 -26.22 13.54
C LEU A 61 2.18 -26.87 14.39
N THR A 62 0.95 -26.38 14.30
CA THR A 62 -0.20 -26.90 15.06
C THR A 62 -1.02 -27.93 14.27
N SER A 63 -0.70 -28.15 13.00
CA SER A 63 -1.37 -29.16 12.17
C SER A 63 -1.12 -30.57 12.72
N LEU A 64 -2.20 -31.32 12.95
CA LEU A 64 -2.13 -32.70 13.41
C LEU A 64 -2.14 -33.66 12.22
N LEU A 65 -1.08 -34.45 12.08
CA LEU A 65 -1.05 -35.56 11.14
C LEU A 65 -1.76 -36.78 11.77
N VAL A 66 -2.91 -37.16 11.20
CA VAL A 66 -3.65 -38.37 11.59
C VAL A 66 -3.56 -39.38 10.46
N THR A 67 -2.94 -40.53 10.71
CA THR A 67 -2.84 -41.63 9.75
C THR A 67 -3.42 -42.92 10.34
N ILE A 68 -4.02 -43.74 9.46
CA ILE A 68 -4.55 -45.06 9.83
C ILE A 68 -3.46 -46.15 9.86
N GLU A 69 -2.32 -45.88 9.23
CA GLU A 69 -1.18 -46.78 9.11
C GLU A 69 0.10 -46.08 9.57
N LEU A 70 1.10 -46.87 9.99
CA LEU A 70 2.43 -46.36 10.32
C LEU A 70 3.12 -45.89 9.03
N LEU A 71 3.52 -44.62 8.99
CA LEU A 71 4.27 -44.07 7.87
C LEU A 71 5.73 -44.47 7.93
N SER A 72 6.34 -44.68 6.75
CA SER A 72 7.79 -44.68 6.63
C SER A 72 8.33 -43.27 6.88
N GLU A 73 9.59 -43.20 7.30
CA GLU A 73 10.29 -41.92 7.50
C GLU A 73 10.24 -41.02 6.26
N GLN A 74 10.47 -41.59 5.06
CA GLN A 74 10.39 -40.85 3.81
C GLN A 74 8.99 -40.26 3.56
N ASN A 75 7.93 -41.06 3.77
CA ASN A 75 6.56 -40.59 3.58
C ASN A 75 6.19 -39.47 4.56
N LEU A 76 6.71 -39.53 5.80
CA LEU A 76 6.54 -38.47 6.78
C LEU A 76 7.25 -37.18 6.33
N TYR A 77 8.50 -37.26 5.87
CA TYR A 77 9.22 -36.10 5.36
C TYR A 77 8.52 -35.45 4.16
N ASP A 78 8.08 -36.27 3.20
CA ASP A 78 7.38 -35.78 2.01
C ASP A 78 6.07 -35.09 2.38
N TYR A 79 5.33 -35.65 3.34
CA TYR A 79 4.12 -35.01 3.86
C TYR A 79 4.40 -33.64 4.49
N VAL A 80 5.39 -33.55 5.38
CA VAL A 80 5.71 -32.30 6.07
C VAL A 80 6.21 -31.24 5.09
N ASN A 81 7.10 -31.61 4.16
CA ASN A 81 7.60 -30.68 3.14
C ASN A 81 6.46 -30.18 2.23
N ASN A 82 5.56 -31.06 1.79
CA ASN A 82 4.39 -30.66 1.01
C ASN A 82 3.47 -29.71 1.78
N SER A 83 3.24 -29.97 3.07
CA SER A 83 2.46 -29.08 3.95
C SER A 83 3.10 -27.69 4.06
N ILE A 84 4.42 -27.62 4.25
CA ILE A 84 5.16 -26.36 4.31
C ILE A 84 5.06 -25.57 2.99
N GLU A 85 5.28 -26.23 1.85
CA GLU A 85 5.17 -25.57 0.54
C GLU A 85 3.75 -25.09 0.25
N GLN A 86 2.74 -25.86 0.67
CA GLN A 86 1.35 -25.45 0.57
C GLN A 86 1.06 -24.20 1.44
N SER A 87 1.56 -24.15 2.67
CA SER A 87 1.44 -22.96 3.53
C SER A 87 2.11 -21.72 2.93
N LYS A 88 3.32 -21.87 2.37
CA LYS A 88 4.02 -20.77 1.68
C LYS A 88 3.23 -20.23 0.49
N SER A 89 2.56 -21.12 -0.26
CA SER A 89 1.72 -20.74 -1.39
C SER A 89 0.39 -20.10 -0.95
N ASN A 90 -0.21 -20.58 0.15
CA ASN A 90 -1.54 -20.14 0.58
C ASN A 90 -1.51 -18.78 1.29
N ALA A 91 -0.48 -18.49 2.09
CA ALA A 91 -0.35 -17.23 2.82
C ALA A 91 -0.51 -15.96 1.93
N PRO A 92 0.24 -15.79 0.82
CA PRO A 92 0.08 -14.62 -0.06
C PRO A 92 -1.29 -14.56 -0.71
N ILE A 93 -1.90 -15.71 -1.03
CA ILE A 93 -3.24 -15.79 -1.64
C ILE A 93 -4.30 -15.28 -0.67
N LEU A 94 -4.27 -15.76 0.59
CA LEU A 94 -5.22 -15.34 1.62
C LEU A 94 -5.08 -13.83 1.91
N PHE A 95 -3.85 -13.34 2.07
CA PHE A 95 -3.59 -11.92 2.26
C PHE A 95 -4.14 -11.07 1.11
N SER A 96 -3.86 -11.46 -0.13
CA SER A 96 -4.33 -10.73 -1.32
C SER A 96 -5.86 -10.73 -1.44
N ARG A 97 -6.52 -11.84 -1.08
CA ARG A 97 -7.99 -11.95 -1.06
C ARG A 97 -8.61 -11.02 -0.02
N LEU A 98 -8.05 -10.96 1.19
CA LEU A 98 -8.53 -10.05 2.23
C LEU A 98 -8.43 -8.58 1.79
N LEU A 99 -7.28 -8.19 1.22
CA LEU A 99 -7.10 -6.84 0.68
C LEU A 99 -8.10 -6.53 -0.44
N PHE A 100 -8.33 -7.48 -1.35
CA PHE A 100 -9.30 -7.34 -2.44
C PHE A 100 -10.72 -7.11 -1.90
N ILE A 101 -11.15 -7.87 -0.90
CA ILE A 101 -12.47 -7.72 -0.29
C ILE A 101 -12.60 -6.33 0.36
N THR A 102 -11.64 -5.92 1.19
CA THR A 102 -11.68 -4.60 1.84
C THR A 102 -11.77 -3.47 0.82
N ARG A 103 -11.01 -3.54 -0.27
CA ARG A 103 -11.02 -2.53 -1.33
C ARG A 103 -12.34 -2.50 -2.10
N THR A 104 -12.85 -3.67 -2.46
CA THR A 104 -14.12 -3.79 -3.21
C THR A 104 -15.29 -3.29 -2.39
N VAL A 105 -15.33 -3.58 -1.08
CA VAL A 105 -16.35 -3.06 -0.17
C VAL A 105 -16.26 -1.53 -0.07
N ASN A 106 -15.05 -0.96 0.05
CA ASN A 106 -14.90 0.50 0.11
C ASN A 106 -15.35 1.19 -1.18
N HIS A 107 -15.00 0.64 -2.35
CA HIS A 107 -15.39 1.21 -3.64
C HIS A 107 -16.90 1.04 -3.90
N GLY A 108 -17.46 -0.14 -3.66
CA GLY A 108 -18.87 -0.45 -3.94
C GLY A 108 -19.87 0.33 -3.09
N ASN A 109 -19.47 0.80 -1.90
CA ASN A 109 -20.32 1.66 -1.06
C ASN A 109 -20.26 3.15 -1.45
N ALA A 110 -19.39 3.53 -2.40
CA ALA A 110 -19.22 4.91 -2.87
C ALA A 110 -19.04 5.95 -1.75
N PHE A 111 -18.46 5.56 -0.61
CA PHE A 111 -18.19 6.50 0.48
C PHE A 111 -17.15 7.53 0.05
N ILE A 112 -17.45 8.81 0.22
CA ILE A 112 -16.49 9.88 -0.04
C ILE A 112 -15.31 9.71 0.92
N SER A 113 -14.10 9.61 0.36
CA SER A 113 -12.89 9.52 1.16
C SER A 113 -12.66 10.84 1.89
N THR A 114 -12.01 10.79 3.07
CA THR A 114 -11.55 12.00 3.77
C THR A 114 -10.69 12.92 2.88
N TYR A 115 -10.06 12.36 1.85
CA TYR A 115 -9.22 13.09 0.91
C TYR A 115 -10.02 13.73 -0.25
N GLY A 116 -11.32 13.45 -0.37
CA GLY A 116 -12.17 13.91 -1.48
C GLY A 116 -11.62 13.48 -2.84
N SER A 117 -11.01 12.29 -2.89
CA SER A 117 -10.21 11.85 -4.03
C SER A 117 -10.88 10.80 -4.91
N ASN A 118 -11.90 10.13 -4.38
CA ASN A 118 -12.73 9.18 -5.11
C ASN A 118 -14.03 9.81 -5.58
N PHE A 119 -14.64 10.62 -4.73
CA PHE A 119 -15.88 11.33 -5.03
C PHE A 119 -15.77 12.76 -4.52
N GLU A 120 -16.46 13.67 -5.19
CA GLU A 120 -16.64 15.05 -4.76
C GLU A 120 -18.12 15.40 -4.65
N TYR A 121 -18.42 16.37 -3.77
CA TYR A 121 -19.74 16.95 -3.70
C TYR A 121 -19.87 18.02 -4.77
N THR A 122 -20.94 17.93 -5.54
CA THR A 122 -21.35 18.96 -6.49
C THR A 122 -22.75 19.44 -6.14
N SER A 123 -22.98 20.72 -6.39
CA SER A 123 -24.25 21.40 -6.13
C SER A 123 -24.76 21.96 -7.43
N LEU A 124 -25.96 21.52 -7.83
CA LEU A 124 -26.72 22.16 -8.88
C LEU A 124 -27.71 23.11 -8.21
N LEU A 125 -27.59 24.39 -8.54
CA LEU A 125 -28.65 25.35 -8.27
C LEU A 125 -29.77 25.09 -9.28
N THR A 126 -30.88 24.53 -8.81
CA THR A 126 -32.11 24.46 -9.61
C THR A 126 -32.82 25.82 -9.57
N GLU A 127 -33.64 26.13 -10.59
CA GLU A 127 -34.38 27.40 -10.69
C GLU A 127 -35.25 27.70 -9.45
N ASP A 128 -35.60 26.67 -8.66
CA ASP A 128 -36.41 26.76 -7.44
C ASP A 128 -35.61 26.96 -6.13
N MET A 129 -34.31 27.31 -6.20
CA MET A 129 -33.42 27.50 -5.03
C MET A 129 -33.29 26.28 -4.08
N ILE A 130 -33.63 25.08 -4.53
CA ILE A 130 -33.38 23.85 -3.76
C ILE A 130 -32.00 23.30 -4.16
N SER A 131 -31.02 23.47 -3.26
CA SER A 131 -29.68 22.88 -3.42
C SER A 131 -29.72 21.40 -3.06
N TYR A 132 -29.63 20.53 -4.06
CA TYR A 132 -29.31 19.12 -3.85
C TYR A 132 -27.79 18.93 -3.92
N ALA A 133 -27.21 18.38 -2.86
CA ALA A 133 -25.84 17.89 -2.89
C ALA A 133 -25.85 16.47 -3.45
N TYR A 134 -25.24 16.28 -4.62
CA TYR A 134 -25.02 14.97 -5.20
C TYR A 134 -23.51 14.70 -5.30
N THR A 135 -23.15 13.43 -5.42
CA THR A 135 -21.75 13.01 -5.46
C THR A 135 -21.38 12.55 -6.86
N GLU A 136 -20.27 13.05 -7.37
CA GLU A 136 -19.70 12.62 -8.64
C GLU A 136 -18.34 11.96 -8.42
N GLY A 137 -18.04 10.93 -9.21
CA GLY A 137 -16.76 10.23 -9.14
C GLY A 137 -15.65 11.06 -9.75
N MET A 138 -14.57 11.27 -8.99
CA MET A 138 -13.38 11.98 -9.45
C MET A 138 -12.82 11.36 -10.73
N ILE A 139 -12.35 12.18 -11.65
CA ILE A 139 -11.80 11.76 -12.94
C ILE A 139 -10.28 11.96 -12.92
N TYR A 140 -9.55 10.89 -13.25
CA TYR A 140 -8.09 10.88 -13.38
C TYR A 140 -7.66 10.69 -14.84
N ASP A 141 -6.39 10.37 -15.07
CA ASP A 141 -5.80 10.17 -16.39
C ASP A 141 -6.64 9.22 -17.27
N ASN A 142 -6.66 9.51 -18.57
CA ASN A 142 -7.43 8.76 -19.58
C ASN A 142 -8.94 8.69 -19.30
N GLU A 143 -9.51 9.76 -18.73
CA GLU A 143 -10.95 9.87 -18.41
C GLU A 143 -11.44 8.77 -17.45
N CYS A 144 -10.52 8.22 -16.65
CA CYS A 144 -10.86 7.16 -15.70
C CYS A 144 -11.67 7.75 -14.54
N SER A 145 -12.95 7.40 -14.45
CA SER A 145 -13.84 7.81 -13.35
C SER A 145 -13.81 6.83 -12.18
N CYS A 146 -13.59 7.37 -10.97
CA CYS A 146 -13.66 6.64 -9.71
C CYS A 146 -15.06 6.13 -9.34
N GLY A 147 -16.11 6.59 -10.04
CA GLY A 147 -17.44 6.00 -9.93
C GLY A 147 -17.59 4.67 -10.67
N LEU A 148 -16.72 4.40 -11.65
CA LEU A 148 -16.76 3.21 -12.49
C LEU A 148 -15.61 2.23 -12.19
N TYR A 149 -14.42 2.77 -11.90
CA TYR A 149 -13.22 1.97 -11.68
C TYR A 149 -12.48 2.42 -10.43
N SER A 150 -12.12 1.48 -9.55
CA SER A 150 -11.39 1.80 -8.30
C SER A 150 -9.93 2.17 -8.54
N ASN A 151 -9.36 1.72 -9.65
CA ASN A 151 -7.93 1.76 -9.94
C ASN A 151 -7.50 2.98 -10.77
N CYS A 152 -8.36 4.00 -10.89
CA CYS A 152 -8.00 5.26 -11.55
C CYS A 152 -6.89 5.96 -10.77
N THR A 153 -5.84 6.36 -11.48
CA THR A 153 -4.67 7.00 -10.90
C THR A 153 -4.09 8.07 -11.81
N THR A 154 -3.29 8.95 -11.21
CA THR A 154 -2.41 9.90 -11.89
C THR A 154 -1.03 9.89 -11.23
N GLN A 155 -0.04 10.49 -11.89
CA GLN A 155 1.30 10.67 -11.33
C GLN A 155 1.21 11.54 -10.06
N ALA A 156 1.83 11.09 -8.96
CA ALA A 156 1.89 11.92 -7.76
C ALA A 156 2.75 13.16 -8.02
N THR A 157 2.23 14.33 -7.68
CA THR A 157 2.92 15.62 -7.84
C THR A 157 2.75 16.48 -6.59
N PHE A 158 3.81 17.14 -6.17
CA PHE A 158 3.70 18.28 -5.27
C PHE A 158 3.36 19.54 -6.08
N VAL A 159 2.49 20.40 -5.55
CA VAL A 159 2.17 21.68 -6.19
C VAL A 159 2.91 22.77 -5.43
N ASP A 160 3.84 23.46 -6.08
CA ASP A 160 4.49 24.62 -5.48
C ASP A 160 3.48 25.78 -5.38
N GLU A 161 3.25 26.26 -4.15
CA GLU A 161 2.20 27.27 -3.88
C GLU A 161 2.50 28.62 -4.53
N ASN A 162 3.77 28.94 -4.79
CA ASN A 162 4.16 30.23 -5.34
C ASN A 162 4.14 30.24 -6.88
N SER A 163 4.47 29.11 -7.50
CA SER A 163 4.64 29.00 -8.96
C SER A 163 3.57 28.17 -9.66
N LEU A 164 2.72 27.45 -8.90
CA LEU A 164 1.78 26.44 -9.41
C LEU A 164 2.46 25.32 -10.21
N GLU A 165 3.79 25.19 -10.10
CA GLU A 165 4.56 24.14 -10.73
C GLU A 165 4.21 22.78 -10.10
N MET A 166 3.94 21.79 -10.95
CA MET A 166 3.69 20.42 -10.53
C MET A 166 4.99 19.62 -10.58
N VAL A 167 5.53 19.28 -9.41
CA VAL A 167 6.79 18.54 -9.29
C VAL A 167 6.51 17.06 -9.06
N PRO A 168 6.81 16.16 -10.03
CA PRO A 168 6.47 14.76 -9.93
C PRO A 168 7.33 14.01 -8.92
N VAL A 169 6.72 13.08 -8.19
CA VAL A 169 7.40 12.17 -7.26
C VAL A 169 7.54 10.80 -7.89
N LYS A 170 8.77 10.45 -8.28
CA LYS A 170 9.08 9.24 -9.06
C LYS A 170 8.48 7.98 -8.41
N GLY A 171 7.79 7.18 -9.20
CA GLY A 171 7.22 5.90 -8.76
C GLY A 171 5.94 6.00 -7.92
N LEU A 172 5.61 7.16 -7.35
CA LEU A 172 4.40 7.34 -6.54
C LEU A 172 3.23 7.84 -7.39
N LYS A 173 2.02 7.41 -7.04
CA LYS A 173 0.77 7.78 -7.72
C LYS A 173 -0.24 8.38 -6.75
N MET A 174 -1.19 9.14 -7.29
CA MET A 174 -2.44 9.51 -6.60
C MET A 174 -3.62 8.85 -7.34
N GLY A 175 -4.79 8.78 -6.72
CA GLY A 175 -5.93 8.11 -7.33
C GLY A 175 -7.15 8.09 -6.43
N CYS A 176 -8.16 7.29 -6.81
CA CYS A 176 -9.45 7.24 -6.11
C CYS A 176 -9.29 7.14 -4.60
N THR A 177 -8.44 6.23 -4.12
CA THR A 177 -8.10 6.13 -2.71
C THR A 177 -6.58 5.96 -2.53
N PRO A 178 -6.05 6.28 -1.34
CA PRO A 178 -4.65 5.98 -1.00
C PRO A 178 -4.30 4.50 -1.17
N SER A 179 -5.22 3.58 -0.87
CA SER A 179 -4.94 2.14 -0.98
C SER A 179 -4.87 1.67 -2.44
N GLU A 180 -5.70 2.22 -3.33
CA GLU A 180 -5.68 1.89 -4.76
C GLU A 180 -4.43 2.45 -5.44
N SER A 181 -4.14 3.73 -5.19
CA SER A 181 -3.00 4.43 -5.79
C SER A 181 -1.64 3.96 -5.25
N CYS A 182 -1.53 3.69 -3.95
CA CYS A 182 -0.32 3.08 -3.38
C CYS A 182 -0.03 1.71 -4.00
N ARG A 183 -1.05 0.87 -4.23
CA ARG A 183 -0.83 -0.45 -4.85
C ARG A 183 -0.28 -0.37 -6.28
N LEU A 184 -0.65 0.68 -7.00
CA LEU A 184 -0.17 0.96 -8.36
C LEU A 184 1.13 1.78 -8.41
N SER A 185 1.62 2.21 -7.25
CA SER A 185 2.91 2.87 -7.08
C SER A 185 4.05 1.84 -7.00
N THR A 186 5.28 2.33 -7.13
CA THR A 186 6.54 1.60 -6.90
C THR A 186 7.25 2.23 -5.69
N LEU A 187 8.35 1.60 -5.25
CA LEU A 187 9.18 2.14 -4.15
C LEU A 187 10.39 2.94 -4.65
N GLU A 188 10.47 3.26 -5.95
CA GLU A 188 11.64 3.90 -6.58
C GLU A 188 12.11 5.17 -5.87
N CYS A 189 11.19 6.02 -5.40
CA CYS A 189 11.56 7.23 -4.66
C CYS A 189 12.37 6.94 -3.40
N PHE A 190 12.13 5.81 -2.74
CA PHE A 190 12.77 5.46 -1.47
C PHE A 190 14.20 4.94 -1.65
N TYR A 191 14.61 4.63 -2.88
CA TYR A 191 16.00 4.26 -3.22
C TYR A 191 16.82 5.48 -3.69
N ASP A 192 16.18 6.63 -3.92
CA ASP A 192 16.80 7.81 -4.52
C ASP A 192 16.89 8.98 -3.53
N GLN A 193 18.10 9.41 -3.18
CA GLN A 193 18.32 10.50 -2.23
C GLN A 193 17.69 11.83 -2.68
N SER A 194 17.72 12.15 -3.98
CA SER A 194 17.14 13.38 -4.50
C SER A 194 15.61 13.37 -4.36
N CYS A 195 14.98 12.20 -4.53
CA CYS A 195 13.55 12.02 -4.32
C CYS A 195 13.16 12.10 -2.83
N LEU A 196 13.98 11.55 -1.93
CA LEU A 196 13.77 11.71 -0.49
C LEU A 196 13.90 13.17 -0.05
N ASN A 197 14.89 13.90 -0.58
CA ASN A 197 15.05 15.33 -0.32
C ASN A 197 13.85 16.14 -0.84
N LEU A 198 13.25 15.70 -1.96
CA LEU A 198 12.02 16.29 -2.49
C LEU A 198 10.85 16.12 -1.51
N ILE A 199 10.66 14.90 -0.99
CA ILE A 199 9.63 14.64 0.04
C ILE A 199 9.88 15.54 1.25
N GLN A 200 11.09 15.53 1.80
CA GLN A 200 11.47 16.36 2.96
C GLN A 200 11.14 17.84 2.77
N LYS A 201 11.50 18.40 1.60
CA LYS A 201 11.21 19.80 1.26
C LYS A 201 9.72 20.10 1.31
N TYR A 202 8.88 19.27 0.67
CA TYR A 202 7.45 19.56 0.55
C TYR A 202 6.62 19.16 1.78
N THR A 203 7.14 18.26 2.61
CA THR A 203 6.48 17.88 3.87
C THR A 203 7.08 18.59 5.09
N ASN A 204 8.01 19.53 4.92
CA ASN A 204 8.77 20.16 6.02
C ASN A 204 9.36 19.15 7.02
N TYR A 205 9.81 17.99 6.52
CA TYR A 205 10.42 16.97 7.37
C TYR A 205 11.92 17.23 7.45
N HIS A 206 12.42 17.49 8.66
CA HIS A 206 13.78 17.98 8.87
C HIS A 206 14.82 16.91 9.19
N ASN A 207 14.41 15.67 9.47
CA ASN A 207 15.38 14.62 9.76
C ASN A 207 15.95 14.05 8.46
N SER A 208 17.22 13.68 8.49
CA SER A 208 17.86 12.96 7.40
C SER A 208 17.21 11.60 7.21
N SER A 209 16.85 11.26 5.97
CA SER A 209 16.38 9.93 5.58
C SER A 209 17.45 9.25 4.75
N ILE A 210 17.73 7.99 5.08
CA ILE A 210 18.72 7.17 4.38
C ILE A 210 17.99 6.34 3.30
N PRO A 211 18.42 6.38 2.03
CA PRO A 211 17.81 5.59 0.97
C PRO A 211 17.86 4.09 1.28
N LEU A 212 16.86 3.37 0.78
CA LEU A 212 16.86 1.91 0.80
C LEU A 212 18.07 1.36 0.04
N SER A 213 18.62 0.25 0.52
CA SER A 213 19.70 -0.46 -0.16
C SER A 213 19.18 -1.41 -1.22
N THR A 214 19.82 -1.41 -2.38
CA THR A 214 19.48 -2.27 -3.54
C THR A 214 20.23 -3.61 -3.52
N ASN A 215 21.27 -3.74 -2.69
CA ASN A 215 22.24 -4.84 -2.76
C ASN A 215 21.70 -6.21 -2.34
N SER A 216 20.49 -6.30 -1.78
CA SER A 216 19.96 -7.54 -1.19
C SER A 216 18.50 -7.83 -1.52
N SER A 217 17.83 -7.01 -2.34
CA SER A 217 16.44 -7.27 -2.71
C SER A 217 16.37 -8.14 -3.96
N ARG A 218 15.46 -9.11 -3.97
CA ARG A 218 15.13 -9.88 -5.19
C ARG A 218 14.21 -9.12 -6.13
N PHE A 219 13.68 -7.98 -5.69
CA PHE A 219 12.75 -7.16 -6.46
C PHE A 219 13.47 -5.95 -7.07
N PRO A 220 13.30 -5.69 -8.38
CA PRO A 220 13.71 -4.43 -8.98
C PRO A 220 13.07 -3.22 -8.27
N GLU A 221 13.74 -2.06 -8.28
CA GLU A 221 13.24 -0.84 -7.62
C GLU A 221 11.87 -0.39 -8.18
N ASN A 222 11.65 -0.60 -9.49
CA ASN A 222 10.41 -0.27 -10.20
C ASN A 222 9.33 -1.34 -10.08
N THR A 223 9.50 -2.33 -9.20
CA THR A 223 8.47 -3.32 -8.88
C THR A 223 7.26 -2.61 -8.26
N LYS A 224 6.06 -2.93 -8.76
CA LYS A 224 4.83 -2.36 -8.20
C LYS A 224 4.58 -2.92 -6.80
N ILE A 225 4.04 -2.09 -5.93
CA ILE A 225 3.64 -2.51 -4.58
C ILE A 225 2.63 -3.66 -4.62
N ASP A 226 1.75 -3.73 -5.64
CA ASP A 226 0.88 -4.89 -5.89
C ASP A 226 1.64 -6.21 -6.05
N GLU A 227 2.79 -6.20 -6.71
CA GLU A 227 3.62 -7.40 -6.90
C GLU A 227 4.34 -7.77 -5.61
N LEU A 228 4.79 -6.78 -4.84
CA LEU A 228 5.36 -7.00 -3.50
C LEU A 228 4.31 -7.61 -2.55
N ILE A 229 3.07 -7.12 -2.58
CA ILE A 229 1.93 -7.65 -1.80
C ILE A 229 1.67 -9.13 -2.12
N LYS A 230 1.66 -9.50 -3.41
CA LYS A 230 1.48 -10.90 -3.85
C LYS A 230 2.60 -11.83 -3.36
N ASN A 231 3.69 -11.26 -2.88
CA ASN A 231 4.84 -11.96 -2.33
C ASN A 231 5.03 -11.70 -0.81
N LEU A 232 4.06 -11.07 -0.14
CA LEU A 232 4.14 -10.69 1.29
C LEU A 232 5.37 -9.82 1.62
N PHE A 233 5.90 -9.07 0.66
CA PHE A 233 7.17 -8.33 0.78
C PHE A 233 8.34 -9.24 1.20
N ASN A 234 8.23 -10.55 0.97
CA ASN A 234 9.20 -11.51 1.44
C ASN A 234 10.38 -11.61 0.48
N GLU A 235 11.58 -11.37 0.99
CA GLU A 235 12.83 -11.48 0.23
C GLU A 235 13.32 -12.92 0.12
N GLN A 236 13.11 -13.75 1.17
CA GLN A 236 13.54 -15.14 1.21
C GLN A 236 12.73 -15.98 2.19
N TRP A 237 12.53 -17.26 1.88
CA TRP A 237 11.98 -18.24 2.82
C TRP A 237 13.14 -19.06 3.41
N PHE A 238 13.31 -19.05 4.74
CA PHE A 238 14.30 -19.90 5.39
C PHE A 238 13.75 -21.32 5.55
N ASN A 239 14.48 -22.31 5.02
CA ASN A 239 14.11 -23.73 5.06
C ASN A 239 14.95 -24.47 6.11
N GLN A 240 14.95 -24.03 7.36
CA GLN A 240 15.56 -24.81 8.44
C GLN A 240 14.53 -25.75 9.03
N SER A 241 14.72 -27.05 8.78
CA SER A 241 13.90 -28.11 9.33
C SER A 241 14.76 -28.96 10.27
N ASN A 242 14.37 -29.07 11.53
CA ASN A 242 14.98 -30.02 12.46
C ASN A 242 13.90 -31.02 12.89
N TYR A 243 14.14 -32.29 12.60
CA TYR A 243 13.20 -33.39 12.82
C TYR A 243 13.72 -34.38 13.88
N SER A 244 14.68 -33.94 14.70
CA SER A 244 15.33 -34.73 15.76
C SER A 244 14.49 -34.88 17.02
#